data_AF-X1M313-F1
#
_entry.id   AF-X1M313-F1
#
_cell.length_a   1.000
_cell.length_b   1.000
_cell.length_c   1.000
_cell.angle_alpha   90.00
_cell.angle_beta   90.00
_cell.angle_gamma   90.00
#
_symmetry.space_group_name_H-M   'P 1'
#
loop_
_entity.id
_entity.type
_entity.pdbx_description
1 polymer ?
#
loop_
_entity_poly.entity_id
_entity_poly.type
_entity_poly.pdbx_seq_one_letter_code
_entity_poly.pdbx_strand_id
1 'polypeptide(L)'
;IISMGYEEKEDAKVLLDKAEHLIFEVSQRNIRQSFVPIKELITDSYEKIEDLYHREEFITGVSSGFDEFDEITTGFQPSEFIVVAGRPAMGKTAFCMSIAQYASISKNTPVAIFSLEMSKSQLVQRMLCSEARIDAHNLRKGRLAEKDWAPLSMAAGRLASAPIFVDDTSGISCLEIKAKARRIKAQYNLGLVIIDYLQLIQSSSRIENRQQEITEISRSLKGLARELNVPVIAVSQLSRAAEQ
;
A
#
# COMPACT_ATOMS: atom_id res chain seq x y z
N ILE A 1 1.51 30.24 -5.29
CA ILE A 1 0.35 29.79 -6.11
C ILE A 1 -0.94 30.44 -5.61
N ILE A 2 -1.39 30.22 -4.36
CA ILE A 2 -2.64 30.85 -3.86
C ILE A 2 -2.54 32.39 -3.80
N SER A 3 -1.39 32.96 -3.44
CA SER A 3 -1.15 34.40 -3.48
C SER A 3 -1.18 35.02 -4.88
N MET A 4 -0.86 34.23 -5.92
CA MET A 4 -0.82 34.68 -7.32
C MET A 4 -2.22 34.77 -7.95
N GLY A 5 -3.23 34.12 -7.35
CA GLY A 5 -4.62 34.20 -7.80
C GLY A 5 -5.43 35.35 -7.19
N TYR A 6 -4.86 36.08 -6.21
CA TYR A 6 -5.55 37.17 -5.50
C TYR A 6 -5.08 38.57 -5.93
N GLU A 7 -3.93 38.68 -6.60
CA GLU A 7 -3.42 39.93 -7.16
C GLU A 7 -3.78 40.00 -8.66
N GLU A 8 -4.99 40.45 -8.98
CA GLU A 8 -5.43 40.59 -10.37
C GLU A 8 -4.73 41.76 -11.09
N LYS A 9 -3.91 41.41 -12.09
CA LYS A 9 -3.76 42.14 -13.37
C LYS A 9 -2.99 41.36 -14.46
N GLU A 10 -2.70 40.08 -14.26
CA GLU A 10 -2.04 39.25 -15.26
C GLU A 10 -3.03 38.31 -15.94
N ASP A 11 -2.88 38.14 -17.27
CA ASP A 11 -3.67 37.22 -18.08
C ASP A 11 -3.58 35.80 -17.50
N ALA A 12 -4.72 35.11 -17.41
CA ALA A 12 -4.80 33.74 -16.88
C ALA A 12 -3.82 32.77 -17.55
N LYS A 13 -3.48 33.00 -18.83
CA LYS A 13 -2.44 32.23 -19.54
C LYS A 13 -1.04 32.44 -18.95
N VAL A 14 -0.70 33.67 -18.55
CA VAL A 14 0.61 34.00 -17.97
C VAL A 14 0.74 33.41 -16.57
N LEU A 15 -0.34 33.41 -15.79
CA LEU A 15 -0.37 32.75 -14.47
C LEU A 15 -0.23 31.24 -14.58
N LEU A 16 -0.87 30.62 -15.58
CA LEU A 16 -0.74 29.20 -15.86
C LEU A 16 0.70 28.84 -16.27
N ASP A 17 1.31 29.63 -17.16
CA ASP A 17 2.69 29.44 -17.63
C ASP A 17 3.70 29.60 -16.48
N LYS A 18 3.50 30.59 -15.59
CA LYS A 18 4.31 30.75 -14.36
C LYS A 18 4.12 29.60 -13.37
N ALA A 19 2.91 29.08 -13.22
CA ALA A 19 2.64 27.93 -12.37
C ALA A 19 3.28 26.65 -12.93
N GLU A 20 3.21 26.44 -14.25
CA GLU A 20 3.92 25.36 -14.94
C GLU A 20 5.43 25.50 -14.77
N HIS A 21 5.97 26.71 -14.88
CA HIS A 21 7.40 26.97 -14.69
C HIS A 21 7.85 26.70 -13.25
N LEU A 22 7.09 27.15 -12.25
CA LEU A 22 7.39 26.87 -10.83
C LEU A 22 7.29 25.37 -10.51
N ILE A 23 6.31 24.66 -11.08
CA ILE A 23 6.20 23.20 -10.96
C ILE A 23 7.39 22.53 -11.65
N PHE A 24 7.82 23.04 -12.81
CA PHE A 24 8.97 22.55 -13.55
C PHE A 24 10.28 22.76 -12.78
N GLU A 25 10.48 23.93 -12.16
CA GLU A 25 11.63 24.21 -11.28
C GLU A 25 11.64 23.31 -10.02
N VAL A 26 10.47 23.08 -9.42
CA VAL A 26 10.34 22.11 -8.31
C VAL A 26 10.63 20.68 -8.79
N SER A 27 10.28 20.34 -10.03
CA SER A 27 10.63 19.05 -10.65
C SER A 27 12.13 18.93 -10.93
N GLN A 28 12.84 20.02 -11.24
CA GLN A 28 14.29 20.05 -11.42
C GLN A 28 15.06 19.97 -10.10
N ARG A 29 14.44 20.35 -8.97
CA ARG A 29 14.95 20.05 -7.63
C ARG A 29 14.83 18.58 -7.22
N ASN A 30 14.34 17.69 -8.10
CA ASN A 30 14.57 16.25 -7.95
C ASN A 30 16.07 15.97 -8.06
N ILE A 31 16.72 16.02 -6.90
CA ILE A 31 18.05 15.52 -6.63
C ILE A 31 18.20 14.18 -7.35
N ARG A 32 18.93 14.17 -8.48
CA ARG A 32 19.63 12.97 -8.91
C ARG A 32 20.50 12.60 -7.72
N GLN A 33 20.24 11.46 -7.08
CA GLN A 33 21.12 10.92 -6.05
C GLN A 33 22.55 11.01 -6.57
N SER A 34 23.37 11.81 -5.91
CA SER A 34 24.79 11.90 -6.20
C SER A 34 25.42 10.54 -5.92
N PHE A 35 26.44 10.17 -6.68
CA PHE A 35 27.23 8.98 -6.36
C PHE A 35 27.78 9.11 -4.93
N VAL A 36 27.50 8.12 -4.09
CA VAL A 36 28.03 8.04 -2.73
C VAL A 36 29.17 7.01 -2.73
N PRO A 37 30.34 7.30 -2.15
CA PRO A 37 31.42 6.32 -2.01
C PRO A 37 30.96 5.06 -1.25
N ILE A 38 31.32 3.87 -1.75
CA ILE A 38 30.92 2.60 -1.12
C ILE A 38 31.36 2.50 0.34
N LYS A 39 32.46 3.17 0.73
CA LYS A 39 32.96 3.21 2.10
C LYS A 39 31.94 3.78 3.09
N GLU A 40 31.22 4.81 2.69
CA GLU A 40 30.16 5.41 3.52
C GLU A 40 29.00 4.42 3.68
N LEU A 41 28.57 3.81 2.56
CA LEU A 41 27.49 2.80 2.57
C LEU A 41 27.83 1.56 3.40
N ILE A 42 29.09 1.12 3.41
CA ILE A 42 29.55 -0.02 4.20
C ILE A 42 29.43 0.28 5.70
N THR A 43 29.75 1.50 6.12
CA THR A 43 29.69 1.90 7.54
C THR A 43 28.25 1.81 8.04
N ASP A 44 27.32 2.45 7.32
CA ASP A 44 25.87 2.39 7.63
C ASP A 44 25.32 0.96 7.59
N SER A 45 25.84 0.12 6.69
CA SER A 45 25.40 -1.27 6.58
C SER A 45 25.90 -2.12 7.75
N TYR A 46 27.11 -1.84 8.24
CA TYR A 46 27.69 -2.58 9.36
C TYR A 46 26.95 -2.30 10.66
N GLU A 47 26.59 -1.04 10.92
CA GLU A 47 25.77 -0.64 12.07
C GLU A 47 24.41 -1.37 12.06
N LYS A 48 23.76 -1.48 10.91
CA LYS A 48 22.51 -2.24 10.77
C LYS A 48 22.68 -3.73 11.07
N ILE A 49 23.79 -4.33 10.65
CA ILE A 49 24.08 -5.75 10.92
C ILE A 49 24.31 -5.97 12.42
N GLU A 50 25.04 -5.07 13.07
CA GLU A 50 25.28 -5.12 14.53
C GLU A 50 23.96 -4.96 15.31
N ASP A 51 23.11 -4.02 14.91
CA ASP A 51 21.76 -3.85 15.44
C ASP A 51 20.93 -5.14 15.33
N LEU A 52 20.96 -5.79 14.17
CA LEU A 52 20.22 -7.03 13.94
C LEU A 52 20.78 -8.19 14.76
N TYR A 53 22.11 -8.28 14.88
CA TYR A 53 22.77 -9.29 15.71
C TYR A 53 22.37 -9.17 17.17
N HIS A 54 22.23 -7.94 17.69
CA HIS A 54 21.86 -7.70 19.09
C HIS A 54 20.37 -7.87 19.40
N ARG A 55 19.48 -7.67 18.41
CA ARG A 55 18.03 -7.74 18.63
C ARG A 55 17.50 -9.16 18.80
N GLU A 56 18.24 -10.18 18.35
CA GLU A 56 17.78 -11.58 18.27
C GLU A 56 16.41 -11.74 17.57
N GLU A 57 15.99 -10.74 16.80
CA GLU A 57 14.72 -10.73 16.07
C GLU A 57 14.90 -11.43 14.73
N PHE A 58 14.20 -12.55 14.53
CA PHE A 58 14.20 -13.31 13.28
C PHE A 58 13.49 -12.58 12.13
N ILE A 59 12.58 -11.63 12.44
CA ILE A 59 11.78 -10.90 11.45
C ILE A 59 12.17 -9.43 11.48
N THR A 60 12.86 -8.98 10.42
CA THR A 60 13.43 -7.63 10.32
C THR A 60 12.53 -6.66 9.56
N GLY A 61 11.60 -7.19 8.76
CA GLY A 61 10.59 -6.45 8.02
C GLY A 61 9.21 -6.48 8.67
N VAL A 62 8.19 -6.07 7.91
CA VAL A 62 6.79 -6.21 8.33
C VAL A 62 6.39 -7.68 8.27
N SER A 63 6.12 -8.28 9.43
CA SER A 63 5.65 -9.67 9.54
C SER A 63 4.33 -9.90 8.82
N SER A 64 4.25 -11.00 8.06
CA SER A 64 3.03 -11.44 7.39
C SER A 64 2.04 -12.12 8.33
N GLY A 65 2.52 -12.62 9.48
CA GLY A 65 1.74 -13.45 10.41
C GLY A 65 1.66 -14.92 10.03
N PHE A 66 2.38 -15.34 8.99
CA PHE A 66 2.59 -16.74 8.62
C PHE A 66 4.04 -17.11 8.94
N ASP A 67 4.27 -17.81 10.04
CA ASP A 67 5.63 -18.04 10.58
C ASP A 67 6.59 -18.65 9.54
N GLU A 68 6.17 -19.69 8.84
CA GLU A 68 6.98 -20.33 7.77
C GLU A 68 7.30 -19.37 6.61
N PHE A 69 6.37 -18.48 6.27
CA PHE A 69 6.58 -17.49 5.22
C PHE A 69 7.52 -16.37 5.69
N ASP A 70 7.38 -15.94 6.94
CA ASP A 70 8.25 -14.93 7.55
C ASP A 70 9.67 -15.47 7.78
N GLU A 71 9.84 -16.77 8.04
CA GLU A 71 11.16 -17.41 8.11
C GLU A 71 11.89 -17.34 6.76
N ILE A 72 11.18 -17.57 5.66
CA ILE A 72 11.74 -17.53 4.31
C ILE A 72 12.01 -16.09 3.85
N THR A 73 11.08 -15.18 4.14
CA THR A 73 11.12 -13.80 3.63
C THR A 73 11.78 -12.81 4.57
N THR A 74 11.96 -13.16 5.84
CA THR A 74 12.32 -12.25 6.95
C THR A 74 11.33 -11.09 7.14
N GLY A 75 10.08 -11.28 6.70
CA GLY A 75 9.05 -10.25 6.60
C GLY A 75 9.23 -9.34 5.38
N PHE A 76 8.26 -8.46 5.14
CA PHE A 76 8.29 -7.53 4.01
C PHE A 76 9.22 -6.36 4.28
N GLN A 77 10.25 -6.19 3.46
CA GLN A 77 11.28 -5.20 3.73
C GLN A 77 10.88 -3.79 3.24
N PRO A 78 11.36 -2.74 3.91
CA PRO A 78 11.20 -1.37 3.43
C PRO A 78 11.70 -1.21 1.99
N SER A 79 11.06 -0.32 1.23
CA SER A 79 11.41 -0.05 -0.17
C SER A 79 11.17 -1.19 -1.17
N GLU A 80 10.58 -2.31 -0.76
CA GLU A 80 10.21 -3.41 -1.64
C GLU A 80 8.87 -3.20 -2.35
N PHE A 81 8.78 -3.74 -3.57
CA PHE A 81 7.53 -3.84 -4.31
C PHE A 81 7.23 -5.31 -4.51
N ILE A 82 6.19 -5.79 -3.86
CA ILE A 82 5.80 -7.19 -3.81
C ILE A 82 4.55 -7.37 -4.66
N VAL A 83 4.54 -8.39 -5.52
CA VAL A 83 3.39 -8.71 -6.36
C VAL A 83 2.79 -10.04 -5.92
N VAL A 84 1.52 -10.02 -5.50
CA VAL A 84 0.75 -11.23 -5.20
C VAL A 84 -0.12 -11.55 -6.40
N ALA A 85 0.29 -12.54 -7.19
CA ALA A 85 -0.37 -12.90 -8.44
C ALA A 85 -1.10 -14.25 -8.35
N GLY A 86 -2.19 -14.38 -9.10
CA GLY A 86 -3.00 -15.60 -9.13
C GLY A 86 -4.32 -15.40 -9.88
N ARG A 87 -5.02 -16.50 -10.17
CA ARG A 87 -6.31 -16.47 -10.90
C ARG A 87 -7.44 -15.90 -10.01
N PRO A 88 -8.58 -15.49 -10.60
CA PRO A 88 -9.80 -15.21 -9.82
C PRO A 88 -10.11 -16.33 -8.83
N ALA A 89 -10.68 -15.97 -7.68
CA ALA A 89 -11.05 -16.91 -6.61
C ALA A 89 -9.90 -17.69 -5.92
N MET A 90 -8.62 -17.47 -6.26
CA MET A 90 -7.48 -18.11 -5.58
C MET A 90 -7.10 -17.48 -4.21
N GLY A 91 -7.97 -16.64 -3.63
CA GLY A 91 -7.76 -16.11 -2.28
C GLY A 91 -6.75 -14.96 -2.13
N LYS A 92 -6.26 -14.35 -3.22
CA LYS A 92 -5.26 -13.25 -3.17
C LYS A 92 -5.64 -12.10 -2.22
N THR A 93 -6.86 -11.58 -2.36
CA THR A 93 -7.40 -10.53 -1.49
C THR A 93 -7.44 -11.00 -0.05
N ALA A 94 -7.92 -12.22 0.21
CA ALA A 94 -7.99 -12.77 1.56
C ALA A 94 -6.59 -12.89 2.18
N PHE A 95 -5.61 -13.38 1.43
CA PHE A 95 -4.21 -13.46 1.84
C PHE A 95 -3.64 -12.09 2.21
N CYS A 96 -3.81 -11.08 1.35
CA CYS A 96 -3.32 -9.72 1.63
C CYS A 96 -4.04 -9.09 2.84
N MET A 97 -5.34 -9.35 3.02
CA MET A 97 -6.08 -8.84 4.16
C MET A 97 -5.71 -9.55 5.47
N SER A 98 -5.33 -10.83 5.44
CA SER A 98 -4.78 -11.51 6.61
C SER A 98 -3.45 -10.87 7.05
N ILE A 99 -2.56 -10.57 6.10
CA ILE A 99 -1.32 -9.83 6.37
C ILE A 99 -1.63 -8.46 6.99
N ALA A 100 -2.54 -7.70 6.38
CA ALA A 100 -2.91 -6.37 6.86
C ALA A 100 -3.42 -6.39 8.31
N GLN A 101 -4.31 -7.36 8.61
CA GLN A 101 -4.88 -7.54 9.93
C GLN A 101 -3.82 -7.95 10.95
N TYR A 102 -2.97 -8.93 10.62
CA TYR A 102 -1.90 -9.33 11.54
C TYR A 102 -0.92 -8.18 11.83
N ALA A 103 -0.43 -7.53 10.77
CA ALA A 103 0.48 -6.39 10.91
C ALA A 103 -0.12 -5.27 11.75
N SER A 104 -1.40 -4.95 11.57
CA SER A 104 -2.04 -3.83 12.29
C SER A 104 -2.52 -4.20 13.68
N ILE A 105 -3.16 -5.36 13.86
CA ILE A 105 -3.76 -5.78 15.14
C ILE A 105 -2.68 -6.29 16.08
N SER A 106 -1.77 -7.15 15.59
CA SER A 106 -0.78 -7.83 16.44
C SER A 106 0.50 -7.01 16.60
N LYS A 107 0.91 -6.26 15.57
CA LYS A 107 2.18 -5.50 15.56
C LYS A 107 1.98 -3.99 15.61
N ASN A 108 0.73 -3.50 15.62
CA ASN A 108 0.39 -2.08 15.61
C ASN A 108 1.03 -1.30 14.44
N THR A 109 1.31 -1.99 13.33
CA THR A 109 1.88 -1.40 12.13
C THR A 109 0.79 -0.65 11.37
N PRO A 110 0.94 0.64 11.07
CA PRO A 110 -0.04 1.37 10.27
C PRO A 110 -0.07 0.89 8.82
N VAL A 111 -1.25 0.50 8.32
CA VAL A 111 -1.45 -0.08 6.98
C VAL A 111 -2.42 0.76 6.16
N ALA A 112 -2.02 1.10 4.92
CA ALA A 112 -2.90 1.73 3.94
C ALA A 112 -3.35 0.70 2.90
N ILE A 113 -4.66 0.61 2.67
CA ILE A 113 -5.27 -0.34 1.74
C ILE A 113 -6.05 0.44 0.66
N PHE A 114 -5.64 0.28 -0.58
CA PHE A 114 -6.35 0.78 -1.76
C PHE A 114 -7.16 -0.38 -2.35
N SER A 115 -8.46 -0.43 -2.03
CA SER A 115 -9.39 -1.46 -2.47
C SER A 115 -10.12 -0.99 -3.72
N LEU A 116 -9.66 -1.44 -4.88
CA LEU A 116 -10.14 -0.96 -6.18
C LEU A 116 -11.24 -1.88 -6.75
N GLU A 117 -11.28 -3.15 -6.33
CA GLU A 117 -12.32 -4.11 -6.72
C GLU A 117 -13.54 -4.09 -5.78
N MET A 118 -13.30 -3.83 -4.48
CA MET A 118 -14.29 -3.99 -3.42
C MET A 118 -14.56 -2.67 -2.70
N SER A 119 -15.79 -2.49 -2.20
CA SER A 119 -16.09 -1.33 -1.35
C SER A 119 -15.45 -1.48 0.03
N LYS A 120 -15.23 -0.35 0.73
CA LYS A 120 -14.80 -0.33 2.14
C LYS A 120 -15.68 -1.22 3.02
N SER A 121 -16.99 -1.15 2.86
CA SER A 121 -17.95 -1.93 3.66
C SER A 121 -17.79 -3.44 3.46
N GLN A 122 -17.60 -3.90 2.22
CA GLN A 122 -17.36 -5.31 1.93
C GLN A 122 -16.01 -5.78 2.48
N LEU A 123 -14.99 -4.94 2.41
CA LEU A 123 -13.66 -5.25 2.94
C LEU A 123 -13.69 -5.39 4.47
N VAL A 124 -14.28 -4.41 5.17
CA VAL A 124 -14.43 -4.42 6.63
C VAL A 124 -15.26 -5.63 7.09
N GLN A 125 -16.34 -5.96 6.37
CA GLN A 125 -17.13 -7.15 6.69
C GLN A 125 -16.29 -8.43 6.61
N ARG A 126 -15.41 -8.57 5.61
CA ARG A 126 -14.50 -9.71 5.49
C ARG A 126 -13.47 -9.76 6.63
N MET A 127 -12.90 -8.60 6.99
CA MET A 127 -11.98 -8.53 8.13
C MET A 127 -12.67 -8.95 9.43
N LEU A 128 -13.87 -8.43 9.70
CA LEU A 128 -14.67 -8.83 10.87
C LEU A 128 -14.92 -10.34 10.91
N CYS A 129 -15.33 -10.95 9.79
CA CYS A 129 -15.51 -12.41 9.71
C CYS A 129 -14.22 -13.18 9.98
N SER A 130 -13.11 -12.74 9.39
CA SER A 130 -11.79 -13.35 9.54
C SER A 130 -11.36 -13.30 11.00
N GLU A 131 -11.46 -12.14 11.63
CA GLU A 131 -11.02 -11.89 12.99
C GLU A 131 -11.92 -12.55 14.04
N ALA A 132 -13.23 -12.59 13.79
CA ALA A 132 -14.21 -13.25 14.66
C ALA A 132 -14.31 -14.77 14.44
N ARG A 133 -13.70 -15.30 13.37
CA ARG A 133 -13.84 -16.69 12.89
C ARG A 133 -15.31 -17.09 12.67
N ILE A 134 -16.07 -16.23 12.01
CA ILE A 134 -17.49 -16.43 11.69
C ILE A 134 -17.66 -16.62 10.18
N ASP A 135 -18.59 -17.50 9.81
CA ASP A 135 -18.96 -17.71 8.41
C ASP A 135 -19.48 -16.42 7.75
N ALA A 136 -18.81 -16.00 6.67
CA ALA A 136 -19.13 -14.77 5.96
C ALA A 136 -20.48 -14.78 5.23
N HIS A 137 -20.98 -15.95 4.85
CA HIS A 137 -22.30 -16.12 4.24
C HIS A 137 -23.41 -15.90 5.26
N ASN A 138 -23.23 -16.41 6.47
CA ASN A 138 -24.17 -16.20 7.58
C ASN A 138 -24.24 -14.72 7.96
N LEU A 139 -23.08 -14.05 8.08
CA LEU A 139 -23.04 -12.61 8.34
C LEU A 139 -23.73 -11.82 7.22
N ARG A 140 -23.47 -12.14 5.94
CA ARG A 140 -24.09 -11.46 4.79
C ARG A 140 -25.61 -11.63 4.73
N LYS A 141 -26.12 -12.79 5.17
CA LYS A 141 -27.56 -13.06 5.24
C LYS A 141 -28.24 -12.45 6.48
N GLY A 142 -27.48 -11.85 7.40
CA GLY A 142 -27.99 -11.41 8.69
C GLY A 142 -28.44 -12.57 9.58
N ARG A 143 -27.92 -13.79 9.35
CA ARG A 143 -28.28 -15.01 10.08
C ARG A 143 -27.16 -15.40 11.03
N LEU A 144 -26.98 -14.62 12.08
CA LEU A 144 -26.03 -14.92 13.14
C LEU A 144 -26.72 -15.68 14.27
N ALA A 145 -26.05 -16.69 14.80
CA ALA A 145 -26.48 -17.31 16.05
C ALA A 145 -26.14 -16.38 17.23
N GLU A 146 -26.82 -16.54 18.35
CA GLU A 146 -26.58 -15.72 19.55
C GLU A 146 -25.10 -15.78 20.00
N LYS A 147 -24.48 -16.96 19.89
CA LYS A 147 -23.06 -17.21 20.19
C LYS A 147 -22.07 -16.43 19.30
N ASP A 148 -22.50 -15.96 18.13
CA ASP A 148 -21.62 -15.30 17.16
C ASP A 148 -21.43 -13.81 17.48
N TRP A 149 -22.32 -13.21 18.29
CA TRP A 149 -22.27 -11.79 18.61
C TRP A 149 -21.08 -11.40 19.50
N ALA A 150 -20.74 -12.22 20.50
CA ALA A 150 -19.62 -11.93 21.38
C ALA A 150 -18.26 -11.95 20.63
N PRO A 151 -17.92 -12.96 19.81
CA PRO A 151 -16.74 -12.92 18.95
C PRO A 151 -16.72 -11.74 17.99
N LEU A 152 -17.86 -11.41 17.38
CA LEU A 152 -17.98 -10.28 16.45
C LEU A 152 -17.71 -8.94 17.16
N SER A 153 -18.25 -8.75 18.36
CA SER A 153 -18.01 -7.55 19.16
C SER A 153 -16.54 -7.41 19.56
N MET A 154 -15.88 -8.50 19.99
CA MET A 154 -14.44 -8.50 20.29
C MET A 154 -13.60 -8.19 19.05
N ALA A 155 -13.92 -8.78 17.90
CA ALA A 155 -13.24 -8.51 16.64
C ALA A 155 -13.40 -7.04 16.21
N ALA A 156 -14.60 -6.47 16.36
CA ALA A 156 -14.86 -5.07 16.08
C ALA A 156 -14.03 -4.15 16.99
N GLY A 157 -13.89 -4.48 18.27
CA GLY A 157 -13.03 -3.75 19.21
C GLY A 157 -11.56 -3.74 18.77
N ARG A 158 -11.01 -4.92 18.41
CA ARG A 158 -9.62 -5.04 17.94
C ARG A 158 -9.38 -4.28 16.63
N LEU A 159 -10.29 -4.41 15.66
CA LEU A 159 -10.20 -3.69 14.39
C LEU A 159 -10.34 -2.18 14.56
N ALA A 160 -11.19 -1.70 15.48
CA ALA A 160 -11.37 -0.28 15.74
C ALA A 160 -10.12 0.38 16.33
N SER A 161 -9.32 -0.37 17.10
CA SER A 161 -8.04 0.10 17.63
C SER A 161 -6.86 -0.03 16.65
N ALA A 162 -7.01 -0.82 15.59
CA ALA A 162 -5.91 -1.10 14.65
C ALA A 162 -5.70 0.06 13.67
N PRO A 163 -4.45 0.47 13.37
CA PRO A 163 -4.15 1.58 12.47
C PRO A 163 -4.30 1.19 10.98
N ILE A 164 -5.51 0.82 10.56
CA ILE A 164 -5.85 0.44 9.18
C ILE A 164 -6.58 1.60 8.50
N PHE A 165 -6.07 2.03 7.35
CA PHE A 165 -6.65 3.10 6.53
C PHE A 165 -7.09 2.54 5.19
N VAL A 166 -8.38 2.65 4.86
CA VAL A 166 -8.94 2.09 3.61
C VAL A 166 -9.40 3.20 2.67
N ASP A 167 -9.05 3.05 1.39
CA ASP A 167 -9.52 3.89 0.29
C ASP A 167 -10.11 3.01 -0.81
N ASP A 168 -11.37 3.27 -1.20
CA ASP A 168 -12.11 2.55 -2.24
C ASP A 168 -12.46 3.44 -3.45
N THR A 169 -11.64 4.48 -3.69
CA THR A 169 -11.82 5.37 -4.84
C THR A 169 -11.66 4.57 -6.14
N SER A 170 -12.75 4.44 -6.89
CA SER A 170 -12.75 3.74 -8.18
C SER A 170 -11.96 4.52 -9.23
N GLY A 171 -11.16 3.82 -10.03
CA GLY A 171 -10.39 4.45 -11.11
C GLY A 171 -9.27 5.38 -10.62
N ILE A 172 -8.76 5.18 -9.40
CA ILE A 172 -7.70 6.01 -8.84
C ILE A 172 -6.43 5.95 -9.69
N SER A 173 -5.75 7.09 -9.83
CA SER A 173 -4.45 7.18 -10.50
C SER A 173 -3.29 6.84 -9.56
N CYS A 174 -2.13 6.48 -10.14
CA CYS A 174 -0.90 6.32 -9.34
C CYS A 174 -0.52 7.60 -8.57
N LEU A 175 -0.79 8.78 -9.13
CA LEU A 175 -0.48 10.05 -8.49
C LEU A 175 -1.29 10.26 -7.21
N GLU A 176 -2.58 9.94 -7.26
CA GLU A 176 -3.48 10.02 -6.10
C GLU A 176 -3.11 9.00 -5.03
N ILE A 177 -2.77 7.76 -5.42
CA ILE A 177 -2.26 6.74 -4.50
C ILE A 177 -1.04 7.28 -3.74
N LYS A 178 -0.05 7.86 -4.46
CA LYS A 178 1.14 8.44 -3.84
C LYS A 178 0.81 9.57 -2.88
N ALA A 179 -0.05 10.50 -3.29
CA ALA A 179 -0.45 11.64 -2.47
C ALA A 179 -1.14 11.20 -1.17
N LYS A 180 -2.06 10.23 -1.25
CA LYS A 180 -2.75 9.68 -0.08
C LYS A 180 -1.81 8.90 0.83
N ALA A 181 -0.93 8.06 0.27
CA ALA A 181 0.06 7.30 1.05
C ALA A 181 1.05 8.22 1.78
N ARG A 182 1.55 9.29 1.13
CA ARG A 182 2.39 10.32 1.77
C ARG A 182 1.70 10.97 2.96
N ARG A 183 0.41 11.31 2.83
CA ARG A 183 -0.37 11.91 3.92
C ARG A 183 -0.46 10.98 5.13
N ILE A 184 -0.74 9.69 4.90
CA ILE A 184 -0.77 8.70 5.98
C ILE A 184 0.63 8.47 6.57
N LYS A 185 1.69 8.43 5.75
CA LYS A 185 3.08 8.34 6.22
C LYS A 185 3.44 9.49 7.16
N ALA A 186 3.11 10.72 6.78
CA ALA A 186 3.41 11.91 7.57
C ALA A 186 2.63 11.96 8.89
N GLN A 187 1.37 11.51 8.90
CA GLN A 187 0.50 11.59 10.08
C GLN A 187 0.66 10.42 11.05
N TYR A 188 0.86 9.21 10.53
CA TYR A 188 0.77 7.97 11.32
C TYR A 188 2.02 7.10 11.21
N ASN A 189 3.06 7.52 10.49
CA ASN A 189 4.24 6.69 10.20
C ASN A 189 3.88 5.34 9.54
N LEU A 190 3.15 5.42 8.42
CA LEU A 190 2.82 4.29 7.54
C LEU A 190 3.93 3.25 7.44
N GLY A 191 3.58 1.97 7.66
CA GLY A 191 4.50 0.84 7.63
C GLY A 191 4.25 -0.14 6.48
N LEU A 192 3.04 -0.19 5.90
CA LEU A 192 2.73 -1.07 4.77
C LEU A 192 1.65 -0.47 3.87
N VAL A 193 1.79 -0.66 2.57
CA VAL A 193 0.77 -0.32 1.57
C VAL A 193 0.31 -1.59 0.86
N ILE A 194 -1.01 -1.76 0.72
CA ILE A 194 -1.63 -2.84 -0.05
C ILE A 194 -2.52 -2.22 -1.13
N ILE A 195 -2.42 -2.72 -2.36
CA ILE A 195 -3.25 -2.29 -3.49
C ILE A 195 -3.93 -3.51 -4.12
N ASP A 196 -5.26 -3.54 -4.12
CA ASP A 196 -6.07 -4.65 -4.63
C ASP A 196 -7.05 -4.16 -5.70
N TYR A 197 -6.75 -4.21 -6.99
CA TYR A 197 -5.58 -4.82 -7.66
C TYR A 197 -5.01 -3.92 -8.77
N LEU A 198 -3.78 -4.20 -9.21
CA LEU A 198 -2.97 -3.37 -10.12
C LEU A 198 -3.72 -2.94 -11.38
N GLN A 199 -4.45 -3.87 -11.99
CA GLN A 199 -5.15 -3.64 -13.24
C GLN A 199 -6.39 -2.71 -13.09
N LEU A 200 -6.74 -2.21 -11.92
CA LEU A 200 -7.80 -1.20 -11.77
C LEU A 200 -7.27 0.23 -11.59
N ILE A 201 -5.95 0.39 -11.52
CA ILE A 201 -5.31 1.69 -11.48
C ILE A 201 -5.40 2.32 -12.88
N GLN A 202 -5.84 3.58 -12.93
CA GLN A 202 -5.88 4.33 -14.18
C GLN A 202 -4.51 4.93 -14.50
N SER A 203 -4.05 4.75 -15.74
CA SER A 203 -2.94 5.53 -16.26
C SER A 203 -3.39 6.95 -16.62
N SER A 204 -2.52 7.92 -16.35
CA SER A 204 -2.70 9.31 -16.78
C SER A 204 -2.55 9.50 -18.29
N SER A 205 -1.94 8.53 -18.98
CA SER A 205 -1.66 8.59 -20.41
C SER A 205 -2.58 7.64 -21.17
N ARG A 206 -3.05 8.08 -22.35
CA ARG A 206 -3.84 7.24 -23.26
C ARG A 206 -2.90 6.22 -23.93
N ILE A 207 -2.62 5.13 -23.23
CA ILE A 207 -1.72 4.08 -23.69
C ILE A 207 -2.54 3.03 -24.42
N GLU A 208 -2.22 2.76 -25.68
CA GLU A 208 -2.91 1.74 -26.48
C GLU A 208 -2.56 0.31 -26.02
N ASN A 209 -1.37 0.11 -25.47
CA ASN A 209 -0.89 -1.19 -25.01
C ASN A 209 -1.02 -1.37 -23.49
N ARG A 210 -1.95 -2.24 -23.09
CA ARG A 210 -2.21 -2.58 -21.69
C ARG A 210 -0.99 -3.13 -20.94
N GLN A 211 -0.08 -3.85 -21.61
CA GLN A 211 1.13 -4.37 -20.98
C GLN A 211 2.10 -3.24 -20.62
N GLN A 212 2.22 -2.24 -21.49
CA GLN A 212 3.03 -1.06 -21.25
C GLN A 212 2.47 -0.25 -20.08
N GLU A 213 1.14 -0.09 -20.04
CA GLU A 213 0.43 0.56 -18.94
C GLU A 213 0.73 -0.09 -17.59
N ILE A 214 0.62 -1.42 -17.49
CA ILE A 214 0.92 -2.17 -16.26
C ILE A 214 2.40 -2.01 -15.87
N THR A 215 3.30 -1.95 -16.85
CA THR A 215 4.74 -1.75 -16.61
C THR A 215 5.00 -0.36 -16.00
N GLU A 216 4.35 0.67 -16.51
CA GLU A 216 4.46 2.05 -16.00
C GLU A 216 3.88 2.17 -14.59
N ILE A 217 2.71 1.57 -14.35
CA ILE A 217 2.09 1.48 -13.02
C ILE A 217 3.05 0.79 -12.03
N SER A 218 3.60 -0.36 -12.42
CA SER A 218 4.53 -1.12 -11.56
C SER A 218 5.78 -0.33 -11.21
N ARG A 219 6.38 0.39 -12.18
CA ARG A 219 7.51 1.30 -11.93
C ARG A 219 7.13 2.43 -10.99
N SER A 220 5.94 3.01 -11.16
CA SER A 220 5.43 4.09 -10.33
C SER A 220 5.27 3.66 -8.87
N LEU A 221 4.74 2.46 -8.65
CA LEU A 221 4.56 1.86 -7.31
C LEU A 221 5.88 1.42 -6.68
N LYS A 222 6.84 0.90 -7.46
CA LYS A 222 8.20 0.69 -6.95
C LYS A 222 8.86 1.99 -6.50
N GLY A 223 8.61 3.08 -7.24
CA GLY A 223 9.03 4.43 -6.84
C GLY A 223 8.40 4.85 -5.51
N LEU A 224 7.11 4.61 -5.32
CA LEU A 224 6.40 4.89 -4.06
C LEU A 224 7.01 4.12 -2.88
N ALA A 225 7.30 2.82 -3.06
CA ALA A 225 7.91 1.99 -2.03
C ALA A 225 9.25 2.58 -1.54
N ARG A 226 10.13 2.92 -2.49
CA ARG A 226 11.44 3.54 -2.21
C ARG A 226 11.32 4.91 -1.56
N GLU A 227 10.41 5.73 -2.07
CA GLU A 227 10.21 7.09 -1.59
C GLU A 227 9.74 7.13 -0.13
N LEU A 228 8.77 6.28 0.22
CA LEU A 228 8.23 6.24 1.58
C LEU A 228 9.03 5.34 2.53
N ASN A 229 10.00 4.60 1.99
CA ASN A 229 10.71 3.54 2.69
C ASN A 229 9.75 2.56 3.39
N VAL A 230 8.79 2.02 2.63
CA VAL A 230 7.80 1.04 3.10
C VAL A 230 7.62 -0.08 2.07
N PRO A 231 7.30 -1.31 2.47
CA PRO A 231 6.84 -2.34 1.55
C PRO A 231 5.51 -1.93 0.89
N VAL A 232 5.40 -2.18 -0.42
CA VAL A 232 4.17 -2.01 -1.19
C VAL A 232 3.80 -3.36 -1.79
N ILE A 233 2.69 -3.94 -1.32
CA ILE A 233 2.09 -5.16 -1.87
C ILE A 233 1.03 -4.78 -2.89
N ALA A 234 1.12 -5.33 -4.09
CA ALA A 234 0.10 -5.13 -5.11
C ALA A 234 -0.42 -6.48 -5.62
N VAL A 235 -1.75 -6.61 -5.61
CA VAL A 235 -2.42 -7.80 -6.13
C VAL A 235 -2.45 -7.71 -7.65
N SER A 236 -2.17 -8.83 -8.32
CA SER A 236 -2.26 -8.96 -9.77
C SER A 236 -3.11 -10.16 -10.16
N GLN A 237 -3.96 -9.98 -11.16
CA GLN A 237 -4.70 -11.09 -11.76
C GLN A 237 -3.92 -11.67 -12.95
N LEU A 238 -3.67 -12.99 -12.94
CA LEU A 238 -3.04 -13.69 -14.06
C LEU A 238 -4.03 -13.89 -15.21
N SER A 239 -3.53 -13.79 -16.44
CA SER A 239 -4.29 -14.15 -17.64
C SER A 239 -4.39 -15.68 -17.75
N ARG A 240 -5.37 -16.17 -18.51
CA ARG A 240 -5.53 -17.61 -18.82
C ARG A 240 -4.41 -18.16 -19.71
N ALA A 241 -3.55 -17.31 -20.27
CA ALA A 241 -2.49 -17.70 -21.19
C ALA A 241 -1.26 -18.32 -20.49
N ALA A 242 -1.16 -18.25 -19.17
CA ALA A 242 -0.07 -18.84 -18.40
C ALA A 242 -0.10 -20.39 -18.34
N GLU A 243 -1.04 -21.02 -19.05
CA GLU A 243 -1.25 -22.48 -19.12
C GLU A 243 -0.92 -23.08 -20.50
N GLN A 244 -0.48 -22.28 -21.48
CA GLN A 244 -0.05 -22.75 -22.81
C GLN A 244 1.46 -22.75 -22.96
#